data_AF-A0A6J6ZGW4-F1
#
_entry.id   AF-A0A6J6ZGW4-F1
#
_cell.length_a   1.000
_cell.length_b   1.000
_cell.length_c   1.000
_cell.angle_alpha   90.00
_cell.angle_beta   90.00
_cell.angle_gamma   90.00
#
_symmetry.space_group_name_H-M   'P 1'
#
loop_
_entity.id
_entity.type
_entity.pdbx_description
1 polymer ?
#
loop_
_entity_poly.entity_id
_entity_poly.type
_entity_poly.pdbx_seq_one_letter_code
_entity_poly.pdbx_strand_id
1 'polypeptide(L)' 'MPADVVLPPEALFSDPQAQAMNMLLDYPDSQSVIGKIPGLPIRFDGQRPAIRKSAPHKK' A
#
# COMPACT_ATOMS: atom_id res chain seq x y z
N MET A 1 19.07 -23.47 -4.65
CA MET A 1 18.74 -22.54 -3.56
C MET A 1 17.64 -21.62 -4.05
N PRO A 2 16.57 -21.35 -3.29
CA PRO A 2 15.67 -20.25 -3.65
C PRO A 2 16.51 -18.96 -3.63
N ALA A 3 16.49 -18.24 -4.73
CA ALA A 3 17.15 -16.95 -4.86
C ALA A 3 16.06 -15.92 -5.07
N ASP A 4 15.92 -15.00 -4.11
CA ASP A 4 14.98 -13.90 -4.25
C ASP A 4 15.57 -12.85 -5.19
N VAL A 5 14.78 -12.44 -6.17
CA VAL A 5 15.14 -11.35 -7.08
C VAL A 5 14.92 -10.04 -6.33
N VAL A 6 15.98 -9.24 -6.19
CA VAL A 6 15.87 -7.89 -5.65
C VAL A 6 15.25 -7.00 -6.71
N LEU A 7 14.03 -6.54 -6.45
CA LEU A 7 13.29 -5.65 -7.34
C LEU A 7 13.34 -4.20 -6.84
N PRO A 8 13.27 -3.21 -7.75
CA PRO A 8 13.14 -1.82 -7.36
C PRO A 8 11.75 -1.56 -6.75
N PRO A 9 11.60 -0.55 -5.86
CA PRO A 9 10.32 -0.24 -5.21
C PRO A 9 9.16 0.00 -6.20
N GLU A 10 9.47 0.55 -7.38
CA GLU A 10 8.50 0.83 -8.44
C GLU A 10 7.84 -0.44 -9.00
N ALA A 11 8.48 -1.60 -8.86
CA ALA A 11 7.89 -2.88 -9.26
C ALA A 11 6.65 -3.23 -8.42
N LEU A 12 6.52 -2.72 -7.20
CA LEU A 12 5.37 -2.99 -6.32
C LEU A 12 4.05 -2.46 -6.87
N PHE A 13 4.08 -1.46 -7.77
CA PHE A 13 2.86 -0.88 -8.34
C PHE A 13 2.19 -1.84 -9.35
N SER A 14 2.96 -2.68 -10.01
CA SER A 14 2.49 -3.64 -11.01
C SER A 14 2.56 -5.09 -10.54
N ASP A 15 3.11 -5.36 -9.35
CA ASP A 15 3.25 -6.72 -8.81
C ASP A 15 1.87 -7.34 -8.47
N PRO A 16 1.52 -8.50 -9.08
CA PRO A 16 0.22 -9.14 -8.85
C PRO A 16 0.00 -9.60 -7.41
N GLN A 17 1.06 -10.02 -6.71
CA GLN A 17 0.96 -10.42 -5.31
C GLN A 17 0.76 -9.20 -4.42
N ALA A 18 1.46 -8.10 -4.69
CA ALA A 18 1.27 -6.83 -3.98
C ALA A 18 -0.16 -6.31 -4.13
N GLN A 19 -0.74 -6.42 -5.33
CA GLN A 19 -2.15 -6.08 -5.58
C GLN A 19 -3.10 -7.01 -4.84
N ALA A 20 -2.94 -8.33 -4.95
CA ALA A 20 -3.76 -9.31 -4.23
C ALA A 20 -3.69 -9.15 -2.71
N MET A 21 -2.55 -8.71 -2.20
CA MET A 21 -2.33 -8.49 -0.78
C MET A 21 -2.76 -7.09 -0.30
N ASN A 22 -3.22 -6.23 -1.22
CA ASN A 22 -3.53 -4.82 -0.98
C ASN A 22 -2.36 -4.10 -0.29
N MET A 23 -1.12 -4.37 -0.73
CA MET A 23 0.10 -3.80 -0.18
C MET A 23 0.14 -2.28 -0.31
N LEU A 24 -0.31 -1.75 -1.44
CA LEU A 24 -0.48 -0.33 -1.68
C LEU A 24 -1.97 0.00 -1.81
N LEU A 25 -2.40 1.05 -1.10
CA LEU A 25 -3.75 1.59 -1.08
C LEU A 25 -3.74 3.02 -1.65
N ASP A 26 -4.86 3.46 -2.20
CA ASP A 26 -5.01 4.87 -2.56
C ASP A 26 -5.06 5.73 -1.30
N TYR A 27 -4.42 6.90 -1.35
CA TYR A 27 -4.46 7.84 -0.26
C TYR A 27 -5.90 8.38 -0.10
N PRO A 28 -6.45 8.44 1.13
CA PRO A 28 -7.85 8.81 1.35
C PRO A 28 -8.20 10.28 1.01
N ASP A 29 -7.22 11.11 0.65
CA ASP A 29 -7.43 12.49 0.23
C ASP A 29 -7.05 12.67 -1.24
N SER A 30 -8.06 12.80 -2.10
CA SER A 30 -7.91 12.95 -3.55
C SER A 30 -7.28 14.27 -3.99
N GLN A 31 -7.22 15.28 -3.11
CA GLN A 31 -6.56 16.56 -3.40
C GLN A 31 -5.08 16.55 -3.02
N SER A 32 -4.61 15.50 -2.34
CA SER A 32 -3.21 15.38 -1.97
C SER A 32 -2.34 15.03 -3.18
N VAL A 33 -1.08 15.49 -3.14
CA VAL A 33 -0.02 15.00 -4.03
C VAL A 33 0.36 13.55 -3.72
N ILE A 34 -0.02 13.03 -2.54
CA ILE A 34 0.19 11.64 -2.16
C ILE A 34 -0.87 10.80 -2.87
N GLY A 35 -0.46 9.99 -3.86
CA GLY A 35 -1.38 9.11 -4.58
C GLY A 35 -1.65 7.78 -3.85
N LYS A 36 -0.59 7.11 -3.38
CA LYS A 36 -0.70 5.80 -2.73
C LYS A 36 0.09 5.74 -1.43
N ILE A 37 -0.36 4.88 -0.53
CA ILE A 37 0.27 4.59 0.76
C ILE A 37 0.35 3.08 1.01
N PRO A 38 1.29 2.60 1.82
CA PRO A 38 1.27 1.21 2.26
C PRO A 38 0.03 0.93 3.11
N GLY A 39 -0.58 -0.22 2.89
CA GLY A 39 -1.62 -0.76 3.77
C GLY A 39 -1.05 -1.24 5.10
N LEU A 40 -1.92 -1.41 6.10
CA LEU A 40 -1.50 -1.86 7.43
C LEU A 40 -0.86 -3.26 7.39
N PRO A 41 0.20 -3.53 8.17
CA PRO A 41 0.89 -4.81 8.21
C PRO A 41 0.13 -5.88 9.02
N ILE A 42 -1.17 -5.71 9.24
CA ILE A 42 -2.02 -6.59 10.05
C ILE A 42 -3.31 -6.95 9.30
N ARG A 43 -3.87 -8.09 9.67
CA ARG A 43 -5.16 -8.59 9.15
C ARG A 43 -5.98 -9.16 10.30
N PHE A 44 -7.28 -8.93 10.27
CA PHE A 44 -8.26 -9.57 11.13
C PHE A 44 -9.15 -10.45 10.24
N ASP A 45 -9.27 -11.74 10.57
CA ASP A 45 -10.06 -12.71 9.78
C ASP A 45 -9.71 -12.70 8.28
N GLY A 46 -8.41 -12.58 7.98
CA GLY A 46 -7.90 -12.51 6.61
C GLY A 46 -8.10 -11.16 5.90
N GLN A 47 -8.84 -10.22 6.50
CA GLN A 47 -9.12 -8.90 5.95
C GLN A 47 -8.18 -7.83 6.54
N ARG A 48 -7.65 -6.97 5.66
CA ARG A 48 -6.83 -5.82 6.08
C ARG A 48 -7.74 -4.64 6.46
N PRO A 49 -7.55 -3.99 7.61
CA PRO A 49 -8.33 -2.81 7.96
C PRO A 49 -8.10 -1.67 6.97
N ALA A 50 -9.17 -0.93 6.66
CA ALA A 50 -9.11 0.21 5.75
C ALA A 50 -8.52 1.46 6.43
N ILE A 51 -7.72 2.23 5.68
CA ILE A 51 -7.25 3.57 6.08
C ILE A 51 -8.17 4.58 5.40
N ARG A 52 -9.03 5.26 6.19
CA ARG A 52 -10.06 6.16 5.67
C ARG A 52 -9.81 7.64 5.95
N LYS A 53 -8.88 7.96 6.85
CA LYS A 53 -8.57 9.33 7.25
C LYS A 53 -7.16 9.66 6.80
N SER A 54 -7.01 10.76 6.08
CA SER A 54 -5.70 11.32 5.76
C SER A 54 -5.05 11.87 7.03
N ALA A 55 -3.72 11.86 7.04
CA ALA A 55 -2.99 12.60 8.06
C ALA A 55 -3.28 14.10 7.89
N PRO A 56 -3.38 14.87 8.98
CA PRO A 56 -3.54 16.31 8.88
C PRO A 56 -2.35 16.91 8.13
N HIS A 57 -2.63 17.66 7.07
CA HIS A 57 -1.61 18.44 6.38
C HIS A 57 -1.17 19.59 7.29
N LYS A 58 0.14 19.72 7.56
CA LYS A 58 0.67 20.98 8.09
C LYS A 58 0.52 22.02 6.98
N LYS A 59 -0.30 23.04 7.23
CA LYS A 59 -0.33 24.25 6.40
C LYS A 59 0.99 25.00 6.54
#